data_AF-A0A2V8U6I8-F1
#
_entry.id   AF-A0A2V8U6I8-F1
#
_cell.length_a   1.000
_cell.length_b   1.000
_cell.length_c   1.000
_cell.angle_alpha   90.00
_cell.angle_beta   90.00
_cell.angle_gamma   90.00
#
_symmetry.space_group_name_H-M   'P 1'
#
loop_
_entity.id
_entity.type
_entity.pdbx_description
1 polymer ?
#
loop_
_entity_poly.entity_id
_entity_poly.type
_entity_poly.pdbx_seq_one_letter_code
_entity_poly.pdbx_strand_id
1 'polypeptide(L)'
;MGLAVAALVFGSCGYHVAGHADLVPKNVKTICIPAFGNVTTRYKLTDRLPEAISREFITRTRYRIVPDPNKADAILRGAVVNYISYPTIFDPVTGRAAAVQMHVTMQISLVDRASGNVI
;
A
#
# COMPACT_ATOMS: atom_id res chain seq x y z
N MET A 1 -41.32 35.57 -13.01
CA MET A 1 -40.96 34.32 -12.31
C MET A 1 -40.13 33.46 -13.25
N GLY A 2 -38.79 33.42 -13.11
CA GLY A 2 -38.01 32.55 -14.00
C GLY A 2 -36.49 32.61 -13.89
N LEU A 3 -35.92 33.65 -13.29
CA LEU A 3 -34.46 33.85 -13.31
C LEU A 3 -33.70 33.25 -12.11
N ALA A 4 -34.39 32.69 -11.10
CA ALA A 4 -33.77 32.28 -9.84
C ALA A 4 -33.34 30.80 -9.77
N VAL A 5 -33.67 29.96 -10.77
CA VAL A 5 -33.46 28.50 -10.71
C VAL A 5 -32.15 28.05 -11.37
N ALA A 6 -31.50 28.89 -12.17
CA ALA A 6 -30.34 28.49 -12.97
C ALA A 6 -29.00 28.45 -12.21
N ALA A 7 -28.92 29.02 -11.00
CA ALA A 7 -27.65 29.17 -10.28
C ALA A 7 -27.27 27.98 -9.37
N LEU A 8 -28.15 27.00 -9.16
CA LEU A 8 -27.93 25.90 -8.21
C LEU A 8 -27.16 24.68 -8.75
N VAL A 9 -26.80 24.67 -10.04
CA VAL A 9 -26.20 23.47 -10.68
C VAL A 9 -24.66 23.52 -10.75
N PHE A 10 -24.03 24.65 -10.44
CA PHE A 10 -22.57 24.84 -10.61
C PHE A 10 -21.73 24.63 -9.33
N GLY A 11 -22.32 24.12 -8.25
CA GLY A 11 -21.69 24.05 -6.92
C GLY A 11 -21.41 22.65 -6.38
N SER A 12 -21.17 21.64 -7.21
CA SER A 12 -20.74 20.32 -6.69
C SER A 12 -19.20 20.30 -6.56
N CYS A 13 -18.67 20.07 -5.35
CA CYS A 13 -17.22 20.03 -5.08
C CYS A 13 -16.49 18.82 -5.69
N GLY A 14 -17.07 18.18 -6.72
CA GLY A 14 -16.45 17.05 -7.41
C GLY A 14 -16.17 15.83 -6.53
N TYR A 15 -16.92 15.64 -5.43
CA TYR A 15 -16.79 14.47 -4.57
C TYR A 15 -17.04 13.19 -5.38
N HIS A 16 -15.97 12.50 -5.75
CA HIS A 16 -16.03 11.17 -6.33
C HIS A 16 -15.87 10.14 -5.21
N VAL A 17 -16.71 9.11 -5.25
CA VAL A 17 -16.56 7.95 -4.37
C VAL A 17 -15.22 7.29 -4.70
N ALA A 18 -14.31 7.27 -3.72
CA ALA A 18 -13.05 6.53 -3.84
C ALA A 18 -13.36 5.03 -4.01
N GLY A 19 -12.70 4.37 -4.95
CA GLY A 19 -12.88 2.93 -5.22
C GLY A 19 -13.52 2.56 -6.56
N HIS A 20 -13.97 3.53 -7.36
CA HIS A 20 -14.44 3.29 -8.74
C HIS A 20 -13.36 3.46 -9.83
N ALA A 21 -12.15 3.85 -9.46
CA ALA A 21 -11.04 3.87 -10.40
C ALA A 21 -10.63 2.42 -10.70
N ASP A 22 -10.79 2.00 -11.96
CA ASP A 22 -10.39 0.69 -12.49
C ASP A 22 -8.86 0.67 -12.68
N LEU A 23 -8.13 0.92 -11.59
CA LEU A 23 -6.66 1.02 -11.59
C LEU A 23 -6.01 -0.32 -11.89
N VAL A 24 -6.68 -1.42 -11.52
CA VAL A 24 -6.21 -2.78 -11.76
C VAL A 24 -7.05 -3.40 -12.88
N PRO A 25 -6.43 -3.92 -13.95
CA PRO A 25 -7.13 -4.57 -15.04
C PRO A 25 -8.12 -5.65 -14.58
N LYS A 26 -9.32 -5.70 -15.20
CA LYS A 26 -10.41 -6.61 -14.80
C LYS A 26 -10.07 -8.10 -14.87
N ASN A 27 -9.04 -8.46 -15.64
CA ASN A 27 -8.51 -9.82 -15.74
C ASN A 27 -7.75 -10.26 -14.48
N VAL A 28 -7.31 -9.34 -13.61
CA VAL A 28 -6.63 -9.68 -12.36
C VAL A 28 -7.65 -10.11 -11.31
N LYS A 29 -7.63 -11.38 -10.95
CA LYS A 29 -8.47 -11.96 -9.90
C LYS A 29 -7.64 -12.60 -8.79
N THR A 30 -6.44 -13.05 -9.13
CA THR A 30 -5.51 -13.71 -8.23
C THR A 30 -4.20 -12.93 -8.14
N ILE A 31 -3.71 -12.76 -6.92
CA ILE A 31 -2.46 -12.05 -6.65
C ILE A 31 -1.53 -12.96 -5.86
N CYS A 32 -0.27 -13.04 -6.28
CA CYS A 32 0.80 -13.64 -5.48
C CYS A 32 1.55 -12.55 -4.72
N ILE A 33 1.76 -12.76 -3.42
CA ILE A 33 2.54 -11.86 -2.56
C ILE A 33 3.74 -12.68 -2.04
N PRO A 34 4.86 -12.73 -2.78
CA PRO A 34 6.08 -13.39 -2.31
C PRO A 34 6.68 -12.66 -1.10
N ALA A 35 7.66 -13.29 -0.45
CA ALA A 35 8.48 -12.63 0.54
C ALA A 35 9.13 -11.37 -0.04
N PHE A 36 9.12 -10.29 0.73
CA PHE A 36 9.72 -9.03 0.28
C PHE A 36 11.24 -9.08 0.41
N GLY A 37 11.93 -8.28 -0.39
CA GLY A 37 13.36 -8.06 -0.22
C GLY A 37 13.65 -7.22 1.03
N ASN A 38 14.88 -7.32 1.54
CA ASN A 38 15.42 -6.42 2.56
C ASN A 38 16.82 -5.98 2.17
N VAL A 39 16.99 -4.70 1.87
CA VAL A 39 18.33 -4.11 1.64
C VAL A 39 18.80 -3.31 2.86
N THR A 40 18.16 -3.49 4.02
CA THR A 40 18.54 -2.86 5.28
C THR A 40 19.14 -3.88 6.27
N THR A 41 19.79 -3.39 7.33
CA THR A 41 20.33 -4.25 8.41
C THR A 41 19.25 -4.71 9.41
N ARG A 42 17.98 -4.33 9.22
CA ARG A 42 16.87 -4.68 10.13
C ARG A 42 16.07 -5.87 9.62
N TYR A 43 16.44 -7.05 10.09
CA TYR A 43 15.96 -8.34 9.63
C TYR A 43 14.45 -8.63 9.85
N LYS A 44 13.80 -8.10 10.91
CA LYS A 44 12.44 -8.53 11.32
C LYS A 44 11.27 -7.86 10.60
N LEU A 45 11.49 -6.74 9.89
CA LEU A 45 10.41 -6.01 9.21
C LEU A 45 9.90 -6.78 7.98
N THR A 46 10.80 -7.48 7.31
CA THR A 46 10.56 -8.12 6.02
C THR A 46 9.70 -9.37 6.08
N ASP A 47 9.55 -9.99 7.25
CA ASP A 47 8.64 -11.13 7.42
C ASP A 47 7.23 -10.66 7.80
N ARG A 48 7.14 -9.67 8.70
CA ARG A 48 5.86 -9.18 9.22
C ARG A 48 5.09 -8.32 8.21
N LEU A 49 5.80 -7.54 7.39
CA LEU A 49 5.17 -6.66 6.40
C LEU A 49 4.41 -7.43 5.31
N PRO A 50 5.00 -8.43 4.61
CA PRO A 50 4.27 -9.21 3.62
C PRO A 50 3.07 -9.95 4.20
N GLU A 51 3.18 -10.46 5.43
CA GLU A 51 2.05 -11.12 6.10
C GLU A 51 0.91 -10.15 6.37
N ALA A 52 1.22 -8.97 6.93
CA ALA A 52 0.24 -7.92 7.19
C ALA A 52 -0.40 -7.42 5.88
N ILE A 53 0.40 -7.20 4.84
CA ILE A 53 -0.11 -6.79 3.52
C ILE A 53 -1.02 -7.87 2.94
N SER A 54 -0.62 -9.15 3.01
CA SER A 54 -1.45 -10.26 2.53
C SER A 54 -2.79 -10.32 3.26
N ARG A 55 -2.78 -10.12 4.58
CA ARG A 55 -3.99 -10.05 5.40
C ARG A 55 -4.90 -8.91 4.95
N GLU A 56 -4.36 -7.72 4.71
CA GLU A 56 -5.13 -6.56 4.24
C GLU A 56 -5.73 -6.80 2.84
N PHE A 57 -5.00 -7.45 1.92
CA PHE A 57 -5.57 -7.84 0.64
C PHE A 57 -6.74 -8.81 0.79
N ILE A 58 -6.63 -9.79 1.71
CA ILE A 58 -7.70 -10.75 1.98
C ILE A 58 -8.92 -10.09 2.63
N THR A 59 -8.72 -9.14 3.56
CA THR A 59 -9.81 -8.54 4.34
C THR A 59 -10.48 -7.36 3.65
N ARG A 60 -9.77 -6.63 2.78
CA ARG A 60 -10.26 -5.37 2.20
C ARG A 60 -10.50 -5.39 0.70
N THR A 61 -10.12 -6.47 0.01
CA THR A 61 -10.25 -6.56 -1.45
C THR A 61 -10.98 -7.82 -1.88
N ARG A 62 -11.33 -7.86 -3.17
CA ARG A 62 -11.94 -9.02 -3.81
C ARG A 62 -10.93 -10.02 -4.39
N TYR A 63 -9.62 -9.74 -4.27
CA TYR A 63 -8.58 -10.56 -4.87
C TYR A 63 -8.31 -11.80 -4.05
N ARG A 64 -8.09 -12.93 -4.73
CA ARG A 64 -7.68 -14.17 -4.08
C ARG A 64 -6.16 -14.26 -4.02
N ILE A 65 -5.60 -14.37 -2.81
CA ILE A 65 -4.17 -14.56 -2.64
C ILE A 65 -3.79 -16.01 -2.93
N VAL A 66 -2.79 -16.21 -3.80
CA VAL A 66 -2.25 -17.53 -4.16
C VAL A 66 -0.74 -17.58 -3.88
N PRO A 67 -0.21 -18.70 -3.36
CA PRO A 67 1.20 -18.80 -2.98
C PRO A 67 2.14 -18.98 -4.17
N ASP A 68 1.66 -19.56 -5.27
CA ASP A 68 2.46 -19.84 -6.46
C ASP A 68 2.33 -18.69 -7.47
N PRO A 69 3.44 -17.97 -7.79
CA PRO A 69 3.41 -16.88 -8.76
C PRO A 69 3.02 -17.35 -10.17
N ASN A 70 3.22 -18.64 -10.50
CA ASN A 70 2.81 -19.19 -11.80
C ASN A 70 1.29 -19.39 -11.90
N LYS A 71 0.55 -19.30 -10.79
CA LYS A 71 -0.91 -19.44 -10.73
C LYS A 71 -1.62 -18.12 -10.47
N ALA A 72 -0.89 -17.02 -10.41
CA ALA A 72 -1.42 -15.69 -10.16
C ALA A 72 -1.61 -14.88 -11.45
N ASP A 73 -2.57 -13.97 -11.47
CA ASP A 73 -2.76 -13.01 -12.57
C ASP A 73 -1.81 -11.83 -12.42
N ALA A 74 -1.50 -11.44 -11.18
CA ALA A 74 -0.51 -10.41 -10.87
C ALA A 74 0.39 -10.80 -9.69
N ILE A 75 1.58 -10.22 -9.64
CA ILE A 75 2.58 -10.47 -8.59
C ILE A 75 2.89 -9.15 -7.90
N LEU A 76 2.68 -9.10 -6.58
CA LEU A 76 3.03 -7.95 -5.75
C LEU A 76 4.48 -8.09 -5.29
N ARG A 77 5.40 -7.39 -5.96
CA ARG A 77 6.81 -7.36 -5.58
C ARG A 77 7.05 -6.19 -4.62
N GLY A 78 7.90 -6.40 -3.63
CA GLY A 78 8.28 -5.32 -2.73
C GLY A 78 9.62 -5.56 -2.06
N ALA A 79 10.24 -4.47 -1.61
CA ALA A 79 11.43 -4.49 -0.79
C ALA A 79 11.42 -3.33 0.21
N VAL A 80 11.93 -3.57 1.42
CA VAL A 80 12.26 -2.51 2.37
C VAL A 80 13.60 -1.92 1.93
N VAL A 81 13.59 -0.67 1.47
CA VAL A 81 14.76 0.00 0.91
C VAL A 81 15.48 0.90 1.90
N ASN A 82 14.78 1.36 2.95
CA ASN A 82 15.39 2.18 3.99
C ASN A 82 14.69 1.98 5.34
N TYR A 83 15.48 2.08 6.40
CA TYR A 83 15.01 2.09 7.78
C TYR A 83 15.83 3.09 8.57
N ILE A 84 15.19 4.13 9.11
CA ILE A 84 15.83 5.10 9.99
C ILE A 84 15.02 5.20 11.28
N SER A 85 15.71 5.23 12.42
CA SER A 85 15.11 5.35 13.74
C SER A 85 15.93 6.31 14.57
N TYR A 86 15.30 7.37 15.07
CA TYR A 86 15.95 8.36 15.92
C TYR A 86 15.03 8.82 17.05
N PRO A 87 15.59 9.14 18.23
CA PRO A 87 14.83 9.73 19.31
C PRO A 87 14.34 11.13 18.94
N THR A 88 13.09 11.43 19.27
CA THR A 88 12.49 12.77 19.07
C THR A 88 12.31 13.52 20.37
N ILE A 89 12.22 12.80 21.49
CA ILE A 89 12.10 13.37 22.83
C ILE A 89 13.07 12.63 23.74
N PHE A 90 13.78 13.39 24.57
CA PHE A 90 14.63 12.86 25.62
C PHE A 90 14.05 13.23 26.98
N ASP A 91 14.10 12.29 27.91
CA ASP A 91 13.79 12.53 29.32
C ASP A 91 14.85 13.47 29.91
N PRO A 92 14.47 14.61 30.50
CA PRO A 92 15.42 15.64 30.94
C PRO A 92 16.22 15.24 32.20
N VAL A 93 15.78 14.22 32.95
CA VAL A 93 16.44 13.77 34.18
C VAL A 93 17.47 12.67 33.87
N THR A 94 17.10 11.72 33.02
CA THR A 94 17.88 10.52 32.73
C THR A 94 18.66 10.59 31.41
N GLY A 95 18.33 11.54 30.53
CA GLY A 95 18.91 11.67 29.19
C GLY A 95 18.51 10.54 28.22
N ARG A 96 17.59 9.65 28.63
CA ARG A 96 17.14 8.52 27.80
C ARG A 96 16.08 8.97 26.80
N ALA A 97 15.99 8.26 25.67
CA ALA A 97 14.93 8.49 24.70
C ALA A 97 13.55 8.18 25.31
N ALA A 98 12.67 9.18 25.33
CA ALA A 98 11.28 9.08 25.78
C ALA A 98 10.30 8.86 24.61
N ALA A 99 10.66 9.31 23.41
CA ALA A 99 9.94 9.02 22.17
C ALA A 99 10.91 8.75 21.03
N VAL A 100 10.54 7.83 20.14
CA VAL A 100 11.34 7.45 18.97
C VAL A 100 10.46 7.54 17.73
N GLN A 101 11.01 8.16 16.69
CA GLN A 101 10.41 8.17 15.37
C GLN A 101 11.09 7.14 14.47
N MET A 102 10.27 6.36 13.77
CA MET A 102 10.72 5.32 12.84
C MET A 102 10.21 5.66 11.44
N HIS A 103 11.13 5.71 10.47
CA HIS A 103 10.82 5.86 9.05
C HIS A 103 11.18 4.58 8.33
N VAL A 104 10.19 3.96 7.68
CA VAL A 104 10.38 2.77 6.85
C VAL A 104 10.01 3.15 5.42
N THR A 105 10.97 3.07 4.51
CA THR A 105 10.72 3.31 3.09
C THR A 105 10.65 1.98 2.36
N MET A 106 9.58 1.78 1.60
CA MET A 106 9.36 0.58 0.82
C MET A 106 9.20 0.95 -0.65
N GLN A 107 9.73 0.10 -1.53
CA GLN A 107 9.38 0.10 -2.94
C GLN A 107 8.46 -1.10 -3.19
N ILE A 108 7.31 -0.85 -3.81
CA ILE A 108 6.29 -1.86 -4.08
C ILE A 108 5.80 -1.66 -5.51
N SER A 109 5.61 -2.75 -6.24
CA SER A 109 5.05 -2.76 -7.59
C SER A 109 4.13 -3.96 -7.75
N LEU A 110 2.93 -3.75 -8.27
CA LEU A 110 2.07 -4.83 -8.74
C LEU A 110 2.36 -5.04 -10.23
N VAL A 111 2.66 -6.28 -10.62
CA VAL A 111 3.05 -6.60 -12.00
C VAL A 111 2.06 -7.60 -12.58
N ASP A 112 1.43 -7.27 -13.70
CA ASP A 112 0.60 -8.22 -14.46
C ASP A 112 1.49 -9.34 -15.03
N ARG A 113 1.14 -10.60 -14.76
CA ARG A 113 1.95 -11.74 -15.16
C ARG A 113 1.97 -11.95 -16.68
N ALA A 114 0.86 -11.66 -17.37
CA ALA A 114 0.72 -11.91 -18.79
C ALA A 114 1.49 -10.88 -19.63
N SER A 115 1.45 -9.61 -19.23
CA SER A 115 2.10 -8.51 -19.96
C SER A 115 3.47 -8.12 -19.41
N GLY A 116 3.76 -8.40 -18.14
CA GLY A 116 4.97 -7.95 -17.45
C GLY A 116 4.94 -6.46 -17.05
N ASN A 117 3.83 -5.76 -17.32
CA ASN A 117 3.69 -4.35 -17.01
C ASN A 117 3.39 -4.12 -15.52
N VAL A 118 3.89 -3.00 -15.00
CA VAL A 118 3.49 -2.48 -13.69
C VAL A 118 2.10 -1.86 -13.81
N ILE A 119 1.20 -2.25 -12.91
CA ILE A 119 -0.21 -1.85 -12.86
C ILE A 119 -0.62 -1.37 -11.47
#